data_AF-A0A8C8FYK9-F1
#
_entry.id   AF-A0A8C8FYK9-F1
#
_cell.length_a   1.000
_cell.length_b   1.000
_cell.length_c   1.000
_cell.angle_alpha   90.00
_cell.angle_beta   90.00
_cell.angle_gamma   90.00
#
_symmetry.space_group_name_H-M   'P 1'
#
loop_
_entity.id
_entity.type
_entity.pdbx_description
1 polymer ?
#
loop_
_entity_poly.entity_id
_entity_poly.type
_entity_poly.pdbx_seq_one_letter_code
_entity_poly.pdbx_strand_id
1 'polypeptide(L)'
;MLRRQRTSSLLNALLWFLFFIAMTMKQAYGQSISSSEIHQIVQTFIKEEVHKMESFDCRLYTPTLADYKKCPRSTLTCFTTEVKVLMLEYGKRSSSLHQKRLTKRLTKLMSLIKQEDGANCPHCEVHREQAANDFLTTLLGILEWMNNQGSQLPDSH
;
A
#
# COMPACT_ATOMS: atom_id res chain seq x y z
N MET A 1 43.76 39.18 -8.76
CA MET A 1 43.38 37.75 -8.85
C MET A 1 42.38 37.27 -7.78
N LEU A 2 42.24 37.95 -6.63
CA LEU A 2 41.35 37.54 -5.51
C LEU A 2 39.84 37.53 -5.82
N ARG A 3 39.34 38.33 -6.78
CA ARG A 3 37.90 38.41 -7.10
C ARG A 3 37.36 37.16 -7.81
N ARG A 4 38.18 36.50 -8.62
CA ARG A 4 37.82 35.31 -9.43
C ARG A 4 37.76 34.01 -8.61
N GLN A 5 38.55 33.95 -7.53
CA GLN A 5 38.59 32.80 -6.61
C GLN A 5 37.38 32.78 -5.66
N ARG A 6 36.89 33.96 -5.27
CA ARG A 6 35.72 34.13 -4.40
C ARG A 6 34.41 33.77 -5.11
N THR A 7 34.27 34.13 -6.39
CA THR A 7 33.11 33.75 -7.20
C THR A 7 33.08 32.24 -7.46
N SER A 8 34.24 31.60 -7.66
CA SER A 8 34.35 30.13 -7.79
C SER A 8 33.91 29.39 -6.53
N SER A 9 34.28 29.90 -5.35
CA SER A 9 33.91 29.29 -4.06
C SER A 9 32.41 29.39 -3.77
N LEU A 10 31.79 30.54 -4.11
CA LEU A 10 30.34 30.73 -3.96
C LEU A 10 29.55 29.89 -4.96
N LEU A 11 30.03 29.75 -6.20
CA LEU A 11 29.39 28.92 -7.22
C LEU A 11 29.41 27.44 -6.81
N ASN A 12 30.54 26.95 -6.31
CA ASN A 12 30.65 25.59 -5.78
C ASN A 12 29.72 25.36 -4.58
N ALA A 13 29.66 26.30 -3.62
CA ALA A 13 28.74 26.17 -2.49
C ALA A 13 27.28 26.08 -2.95
N LEU A 14 26.87 26.91 -3.91
CA LEU A 14 25.53 26.86 -4.51
C LEU A 14 25.23 25.53 -5.21
N LEU A 15 26.21 24.98 -5.95
CA LEU A 15 26.07 23.67 -6.59
C LEU A 15 25.91 22.55 -5.57
N TRP A 16 26.68 22.57 -4.47
CA TRP A 16 26.52 21.61 -3.38
C TRP A 16 25.15 21.73 -2.71
N PHE A 17 24.68 22.95 -2.43
CA PHE A 17 23.34 23.17 -1.87
C PHE A 17 22.24 22.65 -2.80
N LEU A 18 22.32 22.91 -4.11
CA LEU A 18 21.37 22.40 -5.09
C LEU A 18 21.42 20.87 -5.18
N PHE A 19 22.61 20.26 -5.09
CA PHE A 19 22.76 18.81 -5.05
C PHE A 19 22.12 18.22 -3.79
N PHE A 20 22.33 18.81 -2.61
CA PHE A 20 21.67 18.39 -1.38
C PHE A 20 20.14 18.52 -1.47
N ILE A 21 19.63 19.62 -2.02
CA ILE A 21 18.18 19.80 -2.25
C ILE A 21 17.65 18.76 -3.23
N ALA A 22 18.38 18.46 -4.32
CA ALA A 22 17.98 17.43 -5.27
C ALA A 22 17.96 16.03 -4.63
N MET A 23 18.93 15.73 -3.77
CA MET A 23 19.01 14.46 -3.04
C MET A 23 17.89 14.32 -2.01
N THR A 24 17.56 15.38 -1.26
CA THR A 24 16.43 15.35 -0.31
C THR A 24 15.08 15.31 -1.01
N MET A 25 14.94 16.00 -2.15
CA MET A 25 13.75 15.91 -3.00
C MET A 25 13.60 14.50 -3.58
N LYS A 26 14.68 13.87 -4.09
CA LYS A 26 14.66 12.47 -4.56
C LYS A 26 14.21 11.51 -3.45
N GLN A 27 14.64 11.75 -2.21
CA GLN A 27 14.22 10.95 -1.05
C GLN A 27 12.76 11.19 -0.65
N ALA A 28 12.26 12.43 -0.74
CA ALA A 28 10.86 12.76 -0.44
C ALA A 28 9.89 12.29 -1.53
N TYR A 29 10.29 12.35 -2.81
CA TYR A 29 9.55 11.75 -3.92
C TYR A 29 9.59 10.21 -3.88
N GLY A 30 10.64 9.63 -3.30
CA GLY A 30 10.80 8.20 -3.07
C GLY A 30 10.03 7.64 -1.86
N GLN A 31 9.42 8.49 -1.03
CA GLN A 31 8.44 8.03 -0.03
C GLN A 31 7.12 7.72 -0.74
N SER A 32 7.12 6.64 -1.50
CA SER A 32 5.90 5.93 -1.87
C SER A 32 5.09 5.68 -0.59
N ILE A 33 3.76 5.70 -0.69
CA ILE A 33 2.93 5.19 0.40
C ILE A 33 3.41 3.78 0.66
N SER A 34 4.15 3.59 1.75
CA SER A 34 4.80 2.31 1.95
C SER A 34 3.73 1.28 2.23
N SER A 35 3.62 0.27 1.37
CA SER A 35 2.87 -0.94 1.69
C SER A 35 3.36 -1.56 3.00
N SER A 36 4.53 -1.18 3.54
CA SER A 36 5.02 -1.62 4.85
C SER A 36 4.17 -1.08 6.00
N GLU A 37 3.67 0.15 5.92
CA GLU A 37 2.78 0.69 6.95
C GLU A 37 1.43 -0.04 6.93
N ILE A 38 0.93 -0.36 5.73
CA ILE A 38 -0.32 -1.11 5.56
C ILE A 38 -0.14 -2.55 6.03
N HIS A 39 0.98 -3.18 5.67
CA HIS A 39 1.36 -4.50 6.10
C HIS A 39 1.40 -4.59 7.64
N GLN A 40 2.01 -3.63 8.31
CA GLN A 40 2.03 -3.58 9.77
C GLN A 40 0.62 -3.44 10.37
N ILE A 41 -0.24 -2.60 9.77
CA ILE A 41 -1.64 -2.46 10.23
C ILE A 41 -2.40 -3.78 10.07
N VAL A 42 -2.28 -4.45 8.92
CA VAL A 42 -2.94 -5.75 8.67
C VAL A 42 -2.40 -6.81 9.64
N GLN A 43 -1.08 -6.86 9.86
CA GLN A 43 -0.46 -7.80 10.79
C GLN A 43 -0.95 -7.59 12.23
N THR A 44 -1.03 -6.33 12.69
CA THR A 44 -1.61 -6.01 14.01
C THR A 44 -3.08 -6.40 14.08
N PHE A 45 -3.85 -6.13 13.02
CA PHE A 45 -5.27 -6.48 12.96
C PHE A 45 -5.50 -7.99 13.06
N ILE A 46 -4.70 -8.79 12.36
CA ILE A 46 -4.71 -10.25 12.46
C ILE A 46 -4.46 -10.69 13.91
N LYS A 47 -3.41 -10.16 14.55
CA LYS A 47 -3.05 -10.55 15.92
C LYS A 47 -4.10 -10.17 16.97
N GLU A 48 -4.72 -9.00 16.83
CA GLU A 48 -5.56 -8.43 17.89
C GLU A 48 -7.06 -8.72 17.72
N GLU A 49 -7.53 -8.87 16.48
CA GLU A 49 -8.97 -8.87 16.19
C GLU A 49 -9.47 -10.13 15.45
N VAL A 50 -8.63 -10.87 14.71
CA VAL A 50 -9.11 -12.03 13.91
C VAL A 50 -9.69 -13.15 14.78
N HIS A 51 -9.10 -13.45 15.94
CA HIS A 51 -9.68 -14.45 16.86
C HIS A 51 -11.08 -14.09 17.37
N LYS A 52 -11.40 -12.79 17.41
CA LYS A 52 -12.75 -12.31 17.77
C LYS A 52 -13.72 -12.51 16.60
N MET A 53 -13.19 -12.53 15.37
CA MET A 53 -13.93 -12.75 14.13
C MET A 53 -14.16 -14.23 13.82
N GLU A 54 -13.32 -15.15 14.34
CA GLU A 54 -13.53 -16.61 14.21
C GLU A 54 -14.87 -17.08 14.77
N SER A 55 -15.48 -16.29 15.67
CA SER A 55 -16.83 -16.57 16.17
C SER A 55 -17.96 -16.28 15.17
N PHE A 56 -17.64 -15.63 14.04
CA PHE A 56 -18.57 -15.31 12.96
C PHE A 56 -18.15 -16.05 11.69
N ASP A 57 -19.08 -16.74 11.03
CA ASP A 57 -18.84 -17.39 9.71
C ASP A 57 -18.85 -16.33 8.59
N CYS A 58 -18.04 -15.29 8.74
CA CYS A 58 -17.84 -14.23 7.77
C CYS A 58 -17.06 -14.77 6.57
N ARG A 59 -17.64 -14.61 5.38
CA ARG A 59 -17.13 -15.10 4.11
C ARG A 59 -16.92 -13.91 3.18
N LEU A 60 -15.67 -13.67 2.81
CA LEU A 60 -15.24 -12.48 2.07
C LEU A 60 -14.65 -12.84 0.73
N TYR A 61 -15.01 -12.10 -0.32
CA TYR A 61 -14.42 -12.28 -1.63
C TYR A 61 -12.91 -12.05 -1.59
N THR A 62 -12.13 -13.08 -1.89
CA THR A 62 -10.68 -13.05 -1.69
C THR A 62 -9.95 -13.23 -3.03
N PRO A 63 -9.56 -12.14 -3.71
CA PRO A 63 -8.67 -12.19 -4.85
C PRO A 63 -7.29 -12.73 -4.45
N THR A 64 -6.63 -13.40 -5.38
CA THR A 64 -5.30 -13.99 -5.17
C THR A 64 -4.17 -13.03 -5.57
N LEU A 65 -2.92 -13.38 -5.24
CA LEU A 65 -1.76 -12.67 -5.76
C LEU A 65 -1.68 -12.69 -7.29
N ALA A 66 -2.17 -13.75 -7.95
CA ALA A 66 -2.23 -13.81 -9.42
C ALA A 66 -3.23 -12.79 -9.98
N ASP A 67 -4.38 -12.63 -9.32
CA ASP A 67 -5.37 -11.61 -9.66
C ASP A 67 -4.78 -10.20 -9.49
N TYR A 68 -4.02 -9.96 -8.41
CA TYR A 68 -3.33 -8.68 -8.20
C TYR A 68 -2.32 -8.38 -9.31
N LYS A 69 -1.50 -9.35 -9.71
CA LYS A 69 -0.51 -9.16 -10.78
C LYS A 69 -1.13 -8.81 -12.12
N LYS A 70 -2.35 -9.31 -12.39
CA LYS A 70 -3.11 -9.03 -13.62
C LYS A 70 -3.93 -7.74 -13.54
N CYS A 71 -4.57 -7.51 -12.40
CA CYS A 71 -5.59 -6.50 -12.16
C CYS A 71 -5.37 -5.82 -10.80
N PRO A 72 -4.28 -5.04 -10.63
CA PRO A 72 -3.85 -4.57 -9.31
C PRO A 72 -4.84 -3.59 -8.69
N ARG A 73 -5.42 -2.69 -9.48
CA ARG A 73 -6.37 -1.69 -8.99
C ARG A 73 -7.72 -2.33 -8.64
N SER A 74 -8.24 -3.19 -9.52
CA SER A 74 -9.48 -3.94 -9.26
C SER A 74 -9.33 -4.84 -8.03
N THR A 75 -8.20 -5.56 -7.90
CA THR A 75 -7.92 -6.40 -6.72
C THR A 75 -7.90 -5.60 -5.42
N LEU A 76 -7.18 -4.47 -5.36
CA LEU A 76 -7.19 -3.62 -4.16
C LEU A 76 -8.55 -2.96 -3.90
N THR A 77 -9.34 -2.72 -4.94
CA THR A 77 -10.73 -2.25 -4.80
C THR A 77 -11.55 -3.30 -4.06
N CYS A 78 -11.45 -4.57 -4.47
CA CYS A 78 -12.14 -5.68 -3.81
C CYS A 78 -11.71 -5.80 -2.34
N PHE A 79 -10.41 -5.84 -2.05
CA PHE A 79 -9.95 -5.84 -0.65
C PHE A 79 -10.48 -4.65 0.16
N THR A 80 -10.55 -3.46 -0.44
CA THR A 80 -11.09 -2.27 0.25
C THR A 80 -12.58 -2.38 0.54
N THR A 81 -13.36 -2.94 -0.39
CA THR A 81 -14.80 -3.18 -0.23
C THR A 81 -15.06 -4.26 0.81
N GLU A 82 -14.39 -5.39 0.70
CA GLU A 82 -14.55 -6.54 1.61
C GLU A 82 -14.09 -6.21 3.04
N VAL A 83 -13.04 -5.39 3.21
CA VAL A 83 -12.69 -4.85 4.54
C VAL A 83 -13.86 -4.07 5.13
N LYS A 84 -14.63 -3.31 4.34
CA LYS A 84 -15.82 -2.60 4.86
C LYS A 84 -16.92 -3.58 5.25
N VAL A 85 -17.15 -4.63 4.46
CA VAL A 85 -18.11 -5.71 4.77
C VAL A 85 -17.74 -6.39 6.09
N LEU A 86 -16.49 -6.84 6.22
CA LEU A 86 -15.96 -7.42 7.45
C LEU A 86 -16.17 -6.52 8.68
N MET A 87 -16.08 -5.20 8.51
CA MET A 87 -16.33 -4.26 9.61
C MET A 87 -17.80 -4.13 9.99
N LEU A 88 -18.70 -4.19 9.02
CA LEU A 88 -20.14 -4.15 9.27
C LEU A 88 -20.58 -5.43 9.99
N GLU A 89 -20.08 -6.58 9.56
CA GLU A 89 -20.42 -7.88 10.14
C GLU A 89 -19.87 -8.07 11.55
N TYR A 90 -18.68 -7.55 11.84
CA TYR A 90 -18.07 -7.64 13.17
C TYR A 90 -18.84 -6.84 14.26
N GLY A 91 -19.75 -5.93 13.89
CA GLY A 91 -20.77 -5.41 14.81
C GLY A 91 -20.31 -4.47 15.94
N LYS A 92 -19.02 -4.12 16.06
CA LYS A 92 -18.59 -3.08 17.02
C LYS A 92 -18.95 -1.68 16.52
N ARG A 93 -19.94 -1.05 17.17
CA ARG A 93 -20.42 0.33 16.95
C ARG A 93 -19.33 1.42 16.97
N SER A 94 -18.14 1.10 17.48
CA SER A 94 -16.92 1.89 17.29
C SER A 94 -16.04 1.17 16.30
N SER A 95 -16.03 1.62 15.05
CA SER A 95 -15.02 1.22 14.07
C SER A 95 -13.65 1.36 14.74
N SER A 96 -12.95 0.26 14.99
CA SER A 96 -11.67 0.35 15.71
C SER A 96 -10.73 1.27 14.91
N LEU A 97 -9.89 2.03 15.60
CA LEU A 97 -9.00 2.99 14.96
C LEU A 97 -8.15 2.33 13.86
N HIS A 98 -7.79 1.05 14.05
CA HIS A 98 -7.08 0.21 13.10
C HIS A 98 -7.87 0.01 11.79
N GLN A 99 -9.19 -0.17 11.87
CA GLN A 99 -10.06 -0.40 10.71
C GLN A 99 -10.16 0.84 9.84
N LYS A 100 -10.49 2.00 10.45
CA LYS A 100 -10.50 3.29 9.76
C LYS A 100 -9.16 3.59 9.10
N ARG A 101 -8.07 3.30 9.81
CA ARG A 101 -6.71 3.49 9.30
C ARG A 101 -6.43 2.55 8.12
N LEU A 102 -6.83 1.28 8.20
CA LEU A 102 -6.65 0.29 7.12
C LEU A 102 -7.40 0.72 5.85
N THR A 103 -8.71 0.98 5.93
CA THR A 103 -9.51 1.40 4.76
C THR A 103 -8.95 2.68 4.14
N LYS A 104 -8.59 3.68 4.94
CA LYS A 104 -8.01 4.95 4.45
C LYS A 104 -6.69 4.70 3.71
N ARG A 105 -5.83 3.84 4.24
CA ARG A 105 -4.51 3.56 3.66
C ARG A 105 -4.62 2.71 2.39
N LEU A 106 -5.50 1.70 2.36
CA LEU A 106 -5.81 0.93 1.14
C LEU A 106 -6.37 1.82 0.04
N THR A 107 -7.30 2.72 0.38
CA THR A 107 -7.84 3.70 -0.58
C THR A 107 -6.74 4.59 -1.15
N LYS A 108 -5.84 5.09 -0.28
CA LYS A 108 -4.70 5.91 -0.70
C LYS A 108 -3.73 5.12 -1.60
N LEU A 109 -3.43 3.86 -1.26
CA LEU A 109 -2.57 2.98 -2.06
C LEU A 109 -3.17 2.74 -3.44
N MET A 110 -4.46 2.41 -3.51
CA MET A 110 -5.20 2.21 -4.76
C MET A 110 -5.12 3.44 -5.68
N SER A 111 -5.18 4.66 -5.12
CA SER A 111 -5.07 5.89 -5.90
C SER A 111 -3.73 6.07 -6.60
N LEU A 112 -2.67 5.39 -6.14
CA LEU A 112 -1.34 5.43 -6.77
C LEU A 112 -1.16 4.39 -7.87
N ILE A 113 -2.02 3.37 -7.93
CA ILE A 113 -1.89 2.31 -8.91
C ILE A 113 -2.46 2.78 -10.25
N LYS A 114 -1.59 2.82 -11.25
CA LYS A 114 -1.98 2.95 -12.65
C LYS A 114 -2.41 1.57 -13.15
N GLN A 115 -3.60 1.51 -13.74
CA GLN A 115 -4.10 0.34 -14.45
C GLN A 115 -4.69 0.86 -15.77
N GLU A 116 -4.40 0.19 -16.88
CA GLU A 116 -4.93 0.59 -18.18
C GLU A 116 -6.46 0.41 -18.21
N ASP A 117 -7.14 1.41 -18.77
CA ASP A 117 -8.56 1.35 -19.03
C ASP A 117 -8.82 0.29 -20.11
N GLY A 118 -9.70 -0.68 -19.82
CA GLY A 118 -10.03 -1.78 -20.75
C GLY A 118 -9.42 -3.15 -20.40
N ALA A 119 -8.65 -3.27 -19.31
CA ALA A 119 -8.33 -4.59 -18.77
C ALA A 119 -9.63 -5.30 -18.33
N ASN A 120 -9.91 -6.48 -18.90
CA ASN A 120 -11.01 -7.36 -18.47
C ASN A 120 -10.71 -7.91 -17.06
N CYS A 121 -10.90 -7.05 -16.07
CA CYS A 121 -10.76 -7.39 -14.66
C CYS A 121 -12.09 -7.87 -14.10
N PRO A 122 -12.10 -9.00 -13.37
CA PRO A 122 -13.33 -9.55 -12.82
C PRO A 122 -13.93 -8.61 -11.75
N HIS A 123 -15.24 -8.71 -11.59
CA HIS A 123 -15.94 -8.17 -10.42
C HIS A 123 -15.56 -8.96 -9.16
N CYS A 124 -15.73 -8.35 -7.98
CA CYS A 124 -15.25 -8.93 -6.72
C CYS A 124 -15.94 -10.26 -6.41
N GLU A 125 -17.23 -10.35 -6.71
CA GLU A 125 -18.13 -11.47 -6.47
C GLU A 125 -17.77 -12.73 -7.28
N VAL A 126 -16.88 -12.59 -8.27
CA VAL A 126 -16.34 -13.73 -9.05
C VAL A 126 -15.23 -14.46 -8.27
N HIS A 127 -14.55 -13.77 -7.35
CA HIS A 127 -13.51 -14.38 -6.54
C HIS A 127 -14.11 -15.35 -5.52
N ARG A 128 -13.28 -16.27 -5.03
CA ARG A 128 -13.74 -17.23 -4.02
C ARG A 128 -13.93 -16.53 -2.68
N GLU A 129 -15.02 -16.86 -2.00
CA GLU A 129 -15.24 -16.44 -0.63
C GLU A 129 -14.35 -17.25 0.33
N GLN A 130 -13.68 -16.57 1.26
CA GLN A 130 -12.82 -17.20 2.27
C GLN A 130 -13.11 -16.63 3.66
N ALA A 131 -12.66 -17.33 4.69
CA ALA A 131 -12.76 -16.86 6.06
C ALA A 131 -11.94 -15.57 6.25
N ALA A 132 -12.32 -14.75 7.24
CA ALA A 132 -11.66 -13.46 7.52
C ALA A 132 -10.13 -13.59 7.71
N ASN A 133 -9.66 -14.67 8.35
CA ASN A 133 -8.23 -14.92 8.52
C ASN A 133 -7.51 -15.14 7.18
N ASP A 134 -8.07 -15.97 6.30
CA ASP A 134 -7.48 -16.30 5.00
C ASP A 134 -7.50 -15.07 4.08
N PHE A 135 -8.60 -14.31 4.12
CA PHE A 135 -8.74 -13.04 3.42
C PHE A 135 -7.63 -12.03 3.83
N LEU A 136 -7.45 -11.82 5.14
CA LEU A 136 -6.44 -10.87 5.66
C LEU A 136 -5.02 -11.37 5.43
N THR A 137 -4.78 -12.68 5.52
CA THR A 137 -3.47 -13.29 5.23
C THR A 137 -3.11 -13.14 3.76
N THR A 138 -4.09 -13.29 2.86
CA THR A 138 -3.89 -13.07 1.42
C THR A 138 -3.57 -11.60 1.13
N LEU A 139 -4.30 -10.66 1.75
CA LEU A 139 -3.99 -9.23 1.66
C LEU A 139 -2.58 -8.93 2.16
N LEU A 140 -2.18 -9.50 3.28
CA LEU A 140 -0.85 -9.33 3.85
C LEU A 140 0.25 -9.78 2.87
N GLY A 141 0.08 -10.96 2.27
CA GLY A 141 1.02 -11.49 1.28
C GLY A 141 1.14 -10.63 0.01
N ILE A 142 0.04 -10.03 -0.44
CA ILE A 142 0.08 -9.05 -1.56
C ILE A 142 0.87 -7.81 -1.16
N LEU A 143 0.61 -7.26 0.03
CA LEU A 143 1.33 -6.08 0.53
C LEU A 143 2.83 -6.36 0.73
N GLU A 144 3.18 -7.55 1.20
CA GLU A 144 4.57 -8.00 1.30
C GLU A 144 5.23 -8.09 -0.08
N TRP A 145 4.54 -8.68 -1.06
CA TRP A 145 5.04 -8.72 -2.44
C TRP A 145 5.27 -7.31 -2.99
N MET A 146 4.36 -6.37 -2.76
CA MET A 146 4.51 -4.97 -3.18
C MET A 146 5.74 -4.29 -2.54
N ASN A 147 5.98 -4.54 -1.25
CA ASN A 147 7.16 -4.03 -0.55
C ASN A 147 8.46 -4.56 -1.18
N ASN A 148 8.47 -5.85 -1.51
CA ASN A 148 9.63 -6.50 -2.10
C ASN A 148 9.90 -6.00 -3.53
N GLN A 149 8.87 -5.67 -4.31
CA GLN A 149 9.03 -5.05 -5.63
C GLN A 149 9.54 -3.61 -5.55
N GLY A 150 9.07 -2.81 -4.59
CA GLY A 150 9.58 -1.44 -4.37
C GLY A 150 11.05 -1.40 -3.96
N SER A 151 11.55 -2.50 -3.36
CA SER A 151 12.96 -2.68 -2.98
C SER A 151 13.84 -3.17 -4.14
N GLN A 152 13.25 -3.47 -5.30
CA GLN A 152 13.92 -4.05 -6.47
C GLN A 152 14.04 -3.09 -7.66
N LEU A 153 13.86 -1.77 -7.51
CA LEU A 153 14.22 -0.85 -8.60
C LEU A 153 15.74 -0.93 -8.81
N PRO A 154 16.24 -1.41 -9.96
CA PRO A 154 17.65 -1.28 -10.28
C PRO A 154 17.93 0.20 -10.56
N ASP A 155 19.01 0.72 -9.99
CA ASP A 155 19.69 1.90 -10.53
C ASP A 155 19.86 1.68 -12.04
N SER A 156 19.05 2.40 -12.82
CA SER A 156 19.07 2.30 -14.27
C SER A 156 20.15 3.28 -14.77
N HIS A 157 21.16 2.70 -15.41
CA HIS A 157 22.34 3.31 -16.02
C HIS A 157 22.08 4.59 -16.83
#